data_AF-R0M3K9-F1
#
_entry.id   AF-R0M3K9-F1
#
_cell.length_a   1.000
_cell.length_b   1.000
_cell.length_c   1.000
_cell.angle_alpha   90.00
_cell.angle_beta   90.00
_cell.angle_gamma   90.00
#
_symmetry.space_group_name_H-M   'P 1'
#
loop_
_entity.id
_entity.type
_entity.pdbx_description
1 polymer ?
#
loop_
_entity_poly.entity_id
_entity_poly.type
_entity_poly.pdbx_seq_one_letter_code
_entity_poly.pdbx_strand_id
1 'polypeptide(L)'
;MLCNIIQNIIESILTIYDITKPQSKDIIFQYQIAILDKKLKNLQDMVVKDLCEVKYFYHCFSKLLKRDIKTLDDYKIIERILCDYNNILVYLTNLNTIKSRLYFQFNHLKPLFIDDYSCRIIDGVVIKFDDSVYLESVKAFNYQDNEISIKEDIYYFTKKLDKSFFFVTEILNLKNINRIEISVHICVFKKNFQIMKILYV
;
A
#
# COMPACT_ATOMS: atom_id res chain seq x y z
N MET A 1 11.62 -14.91 -23.74
CA MET A 1 10.32 -15.51 -24.11
C MET A 1 9.28 -14.44 -24.45
N LEU A 2 9.00 -13.46 -23.57
CA LEU A 2 8.12 -12.31 -23.86
C LEU A 2 8.57 -11.45 -25.05
N CYS A 3 9.88 -11.17 -25.18
CA CYS A 3 10.39 -10.38 -26.31
C CYS A 3 10.15 -11.05 -27.66
N ASN A 4 10.29 -12.38 -27.76
CA ASN A 4 10.03 -13.11 -29.00
C ASN A 4 8.53 -13.12 -29.36
N ILE A 5 7.64 -13.09 -28.37
CA ILE A 5 6.19 -13.03 -28.61
C ILE A 5 5.81 -11.64 -29.13
N ILE A 6 6.35 -10.57 -28.53
CA ILE A 6 6.14 -9.19 -28.98
C ILE A 6 6.70 -8.99 -30.39
N GLN A 7 7.89 -9.54 -30.67
CA GLN A 7 8.55 -9.43 -31.96
C GLN A 7 7.79 -10.16 -33.07
N ASN A 8 7.28 -11.37 -32.79
CA ASN A 8 6.41 -12.09 -33.72
C ASN A 8 5.08 -11.35 -33.99
N ILE A 9 4.51 -10.69 -32.98
CA ILE A 9 3.28 -9.88 -33.15
C ILE A 9 3.57 -8.66 -34.02
N ILE A 10 4.68 -7.96 -33.82
CA ILE A 10 5.09 -6.81 -34.62
C ILE A 10 5.38 -7.22 -36.07
N GLU A 11 6.08 -8.34 -36.30
CA GLU A 11 6.34 -8.86 -37.65
C GLU A 11 5.06 -9.28 -38.37
N SER A 12 4.10 -9.85 -37.64
CA SER A 12 2.77 -10.19 -38.17
C SER A 12 1.96 -8.95 -38.54
N ILE A 13 2.13 -7.84 -37.82
CA ILE A 13 1.48 -6.56 -38.13
C ILE A 13 2.11 -5.94 -39.39
N LEU A 14 3.44 -5.96 -39.48
CA LEU A 14 4.18 -5.32 -40.59
C LEU A 14 4.00 -6.04 -41.93
N THR A 15 3.84 -7.37 -41.94
CA THR A 15 3.59 -8.16 -43.16
C THR A 15 2.20 -7.95 -43.77
N ILE A 16 1.25 -7.37 -43.02
CA ILE A 16 -0.15 -7.18 -43.43
C ILE A 16 -0.40 -5.73 -43.93
N TYR A 17 0.56 -4.82 -43.77
CA TYR A 17 0.38 -3.40 -44.09
C TYR A 17 0.50 -3.04 -45.60
N ASP A 18 0.72 -4.02 -46.47
CA ASP A 18 0.62 -3.80 -47.92
C ASP A 18 -0.81 -4.17 -48.39
N ILE A 19 -1.38 -3.37 -49.30
CA ILE A 19 -2.72 -3.49 -49.95
C ILE A 19 -3.78 -2.44 -49.53
N THR A 20 -3.64 -1.26 -50.15
CA THR A 20 -4.61 -0.56 -50.99
C THR A 20 -6.04 -1.15 -51.19
N LYS A 21 -7.01 -0.89 -50.29
CA LYS A 21 -8.41 -0.42 -50.60
C LYS A 21 -9.35 -0.36 -49.36
N PRO A 22 -10.31 0.58 -49.25
CA PRO A 22 -10.80 1.04 -47.95
C PRO A 22 -12.11 0.41 -47.42
N GLN A 23 -12.93 -0.26 -48.23
CA GLN A 23 -14.35 -0.49 -47.88
C GLN A 23 -14.70 -1.88 -47.32
N SER A 24 -13.86 -2.91 -47.54
CA SER A 24 -13.98 -4.22 -46.87
C SER A 24 -13.25 -4.26 -45.51
N LYS A 25 -12.65 -3.14 -45.11
CA LYS A 25 -11.76 -3.05 -43.96
C LYS A 25 -12.50 -3.14 -42.62
N ASP A 26 -13.72 -2.63 -42.48
CA ASP A 26 -14.35 -2.54 -41.15
C ASP A 26 -14.73 -3.90 -40.56
N ILE A 27 -15.28 -4.82 -41.34
CA ILE A 27 -15.70 -6.15 -40.82
C ILE A 27 -14.47 -7.02 -40.54
N ILE A 28 -13.48 -7.00 -41.44
CA ILE A 28 -12.25 -7.76 -41.28
C ILE A 28 -11.43 -7.20 -40.12
N PHE A 29 -11.35 -5.87 -39.99
CA PHE A 29 -10.68 -5.18 -38.89
C PHE A 29 -11.38 -5.43 -37.54
N GLN A 30 -12.71 -5.40 -37.48
CA GLN A 30 -13.46 -5.76 -36.26
C GLN A 30 -13.23 -7.22 -35.86
N TYR A 31 -13.22 -8.14 -36.82
CA TYR A 31 -12.90 -9.55 -36.55
C TYR A 31 -11.45 -9.73 -36.06
N GLN A 32 -10.51 -8.97 -36.64
CA GLN A 32 -9.11 -8.95 -36.22
C GLN A 32 -8.92 -8.36 -34.83
N ILE A 33 -9.61 -7.26 -34.49
CA ILE A 33 -9.61 -6.69 -33.13
C ILE A 33 -10.20 -7.69 -32.14
N ALA A 34 -11.31 -8.36 -32.47
CA ALA A 34 -11.90 -9.36 -31.58
C ALA A 34 -10.95 -10.54 -31.32
N ILE A 35 -10.17 -10.97 -32.32
CA ILE A 35 -9.12 -11.98 -32.14
C ILE A 35 -7.99 -11.46 -31.24
N LEU A 36 -7.57 -10.20 -31.45
CA LEU A 36 -6.51 -9.57 -30.66
C LEU A 36 -6.93 -9.40 -29.20
N ASP A 37 -8.14 -8.93 -28.95
CA ASP A 37 -8.75 -8.80 -27.62
C ASP A 37 -8.85 -10.16 -26.93
N LYS A 38 -9.27 -11.20 -27.66
CA LYS A 38 -9.32 -12.57 -27.11
C LYS A 38 -7.93 -13.07 -26.73
N LYS A 39 -6.91 -12.81 -27.56
CA LYS A 39 -5.52 -13.19 -27.27
C LYS A 39 -4.95 -12.40 -26.09
N LEU A 40 -5.24 -11.10 -26.00
CA LEU A 40 -4.86 -10.25 -24.87
C LEU A 40 -5.49 -10.73 -23.57
N LYS A 41 -6.80 -11.04 -23.60
CA LYS A 41 -7.52 -11.58 -22.45
C LYS A 41 -6.94 -12.92 -22.00
N ASN A 42 -6.67 -13.84 -22.92
CA ASN A 42 -6.02 -15.11 -22.60
C ASN A 42 -4.63 -14.92 -21.98
N LEU A 43 -3.88 -13.91 -22.45
CA LEU A 43 -2.54 -13.59 -21.94
C LEU A 43 -2.62 -12.95 -20.55
N GLN A 44 -3.61 -12.10 -20.30
CA GLN A 44 -3.93 -11.57 -18.97
C GLN A 44 -4.36 -12.69 -18.02
N ASP A 45 -5.25 -13.58 -18.43
CA ASP A 45 -5.70 -14.72 -17.63
C ASP A 45 -4.52 -15.67 -17.32
N MET A 46 -3.62 -15.87 -18.28
CA MET A 46 -2.39 -16.65 -18.07
C MET A 46 -1.43 -15.96 -17.10
N VAL A 47 -1.20 -14.65 -17.24
CA VAL A 47 -0.34 -13.88 -16.31
C VAL A 47 -0.94 -13.84 -14.91
N VAL A 48 -2.26 -13.66 -14.78
CA VAL A 48 -2.97 -13.73 -13.50
C VAL A 48 -2.83 -15.13 -12.92
N LYS A 49 -3.03 -16.18 -13.72
CA LYS A 49 -2.86 -17.56 -13.29
C LYS A 49 -1.41 -17.86 -12.87
N ASP A 50 -0.42 -17.36 -13.58
CA ASP A 50 1.02 -17.54 -13.28
C ASP A 50 1.46 -16.73 -12.05
N LEU A 51 0.94 -15.50 -11.89
CA LEU A 51 1.16 -14.69 -10.68
C LEU A 51 0.46 -15.30 -9.45
N CYS A 52 -0.71 -15.91 -9.66
CA CYS A 52 -1.48 -16.63 -8.65
C CYS A 52 -1.10 -18.11 -8.55
N GLU A 53 -0.12 -18.61 -9.33
CA GLU A 53 0.43 -19.93 -9.08
C GLU A 53 1.02 -19.86 -7.68
N VAL A 54 0.38 -20.61 -6.79
CA VAL A 54 0.49 -20.62 -5.34
C VAL A 54 1.94 -20.48 -4.82
N LYS A 55 2.93 -20.97 -5.59
CA LYS A 55 4.36 -20.87 -5.30
C LYS A 55 4.93 -19.45 -5.45
N TYR A 56 4.57 -18.68 -6.47
CA TYR A 56 5.05 -17.31 -6.67
C TYR A 56 4.44 -16.34 -5.66
N PHE A 57 3.15 -16.52 -5.39
CA PHE A 57 2.45 -15.75 -4.37
C PHE A 57 3.12 -15.91 -2.98
N TYR A 58 3.34 -17.14 -2.52
CA TYR A 58 4.02 -17.38 -1.25
C TYR A 58 5.50 -17.01 -1.26
N HIS A 59 6.18 -17.09 -2.41
CA HIS A 59 7.55 -16.61 -2.56
C HIS A 59 7.65 -15.09 -2.39
N CYS A 60 6.70 -14.33 -2.94
CA CYS A 60 6.61 -12.89 -2.74
C CYS A 60 6.43 -12.53 -1.26
N PHE A 61 5.51 -13.21 -0.56
CA PHE A 61 5.33 -13.01 0.88
C PHE A 61 6.50 -13.51 1.72
N SER A 62 7.16 -14.59 1.31
CA SER A 62 8.37 -15.08 1.97
C SER A 62 9.49 -14.03 1.90
N LYS A 63 9.68 -13.42 0.72
CA LYS A 63 10.61 -12.30 0.53
C LYS A 63 10.21 -11.07 1.34
N LEU A 64 8.93 -10.70 1.33
CA LEU A 64 8.40 -9.52 2.04
C LEU A 64 8.58 -9.65 3.56
N LEU A 65 8.23 -10.82 4.11
CA LEU A 65 8.26 -11.12 5.54
C LEU A 65 9.63 -11.63 6.01
N LYS A 66 10.58 -11.83 5.09
CA LYS A 66 11.93 -12.40 5.34
C LYS A 66 11.91 -13.72 6.10
N ARG A 67 10.91 -14.56 5.82
CA ARG A 67 10.73 -15.88 6.45
C ARG A 67 9.97 -16.80 5.52
N ASP A 68 10.23 -18.10 5.62
CA ASP A 68 9.48 -19.09 4.87
C ASP A 68 8.03 -19.17 5.32
N ILE A 69 7.11 -19.24 4.35
CA ILE A 69 5.68 -19.42 4.58
C ILE A 69 5.39 -20.92 4.62
N LYS A 70 5.18 -21.49 5.80
CA LYS A 70 4.97 -22.93 5.97
C LYS A 70 3.84 -23.29 6.94
N THR A 71 3.45 -22.38 7.81
CA THR A 71 2.51 -22.65 8.91
C THR A 71 1.16 -21.98 8.68
N LEU A 72 0.12 -22.47 9.38
CA LEU A 72 -1.20 -21.82 9.39
C LEU A 72 -1.14 -20.36 9.86
N ASP A 73 -0.26 -20.05 10.82
CA ASP A 73 -0.08 -18.69 11.30
C ASP A 73 0.58 -17.77 10.24
N ASP A 74 1.44 -18.31 9.39
CA ASP A 74 1.96 -17.56 8.24
C ASP A 74 0.84 -17.21 7.26
N TYR A 75 -0.08 -18.15 7.00
CA TYR A 75 -1.23 -17.90 6.13
C TYR A 75 -2.19 -16.87 6.73
N LYS A 76 -2.45 -16.92 8.03
CA LYS A 76 -3.23 -15.89 8.75
C LYS A 76 -2.60 -14.50 8.61
N ILE A 77 -1.27 -14.41 8.70
CA ILE A 77 -0.55 -13.15 8.54
C ILE A 77 -0.66 -12.62 7.11
N ILE A 78 -0.51 -13.49 6.10
CA ILE A 78 -0.69 -13.11 4.69
C ILE A 78 -2.12 -12.62 4.44
N GLU A 79 -3.11 -13.37 4.90
CA GLU A 79 -4.52 -13.02 4.77
C GLU A 79 -4.81 -11.65 5.40
N ARG A 80 -4.29 -11.41 6.61
CA ARG A 80 -4.41 -10.11 7.27
C ARG A 80 -3.87 -8.98 6.41
N ILE A 81 -2.67 -9.15 5.84
CA ILE A 81 -2.04 -8.14 4.96
C ILE A 81 -2.93 -7.89 3.74
N LEU A 82 -3.44 -8.94 3.09
CA LEU A 82 -4.32 -8.79 1.93
C LEU A 82 -5.62 -8.05 2.27
N CYS A 83 -6.25 -8.39 3.39
CA CYS A 83 -7.46 -7.71 3.88
C CYS A 83 -7.18 -6.24 4.19
N ASP A 84 -6.07 -5.93 4.88
CA ASP A 84 -5.65 -4.55 5.17
C ASP A 84 -5.47 -3.75 3.86
N TYR A 85 -4.73 -4.29 2.89
CA TYR A 85 -4.50 -3.63 1.60
C TYR A 85 -5.79 -3.39 0.82
N ASN A 86 -6.67 -4.39 0.75
CA ASN A 86 -7.97 -4.23 0.10
C ASN A 86 -8.78 -3.14 0.79
N ASN A 87 -8.85 -3.15 2.13
CA ASN A 87 -9.62 -2.18 2.89
C ASN A 87 -9.12 -0.73 2.71
N ILE A 88 -7.80 -0.54 2.59
CA ILE A 88 -7.20 0.75 2.23
C ILE A 88 -7.62 1.18 0.83
N LEU A 89 -7.55 0.29 -0.16
CA LEU A 89 -7.94 0.60 -1.54
C LEU A 89 -9.42 0.97 -1.64
N VAL A 90 -10.29 0.21 -0.96
CA VAL A 90 -11.73 0.49 -0.85
C VAL A 90 -11.96 1.89 -0.27
N TYR A 91 -11.29 2.23 0.82
CA TYR A 91 -11.41 3.55 1.44
C TYR A 91 -10.97 4.68 0.51
N LEU A 92 -9.78 4.58 -0.10
CA LEU A 92 -9.27 5.59 -1.04
C LEU A 92 -10.17 5.74 -2.27
N THR A 93 -10.74 4.63 -2.74
CA THR A 93 -11.65 4.64 -3.89
C THR A 93 -12.94 5.34 -3.51
N ASN A 94 -13.52 5.02 -2.35
CA ASN A 94 -14.72 5.65 -1.82
C ASN A 94 -14.53 7.17 -1.61
N LEU A 95 -13.37 7.62 -1.11
CA LEU A 95 -13.02 9.04 -1.01
C LEU A 95 -13.03 9.74 -2.37
N ASN A 96 -12.56 9.07 -3.42
CA ASN A 96 -12.50 9.63 -4.77
C ASN A 96 -13.87 9.56 -5.49
N THR A 97 -14.68 8.53 -5.25
CA THR A 97 -16.03 8.40 -5.85
C THR A 97 -17.02 9.40 -5.28
N ILE A 98 -16.85 9.84 -4.02
CA ILE A 98 -17.63 10.96 -3.46
C ILE A 98 -17.47 12.23 -4.31
N LYS A 99 -16.32 12.43 -4.96
CA LYS A 99 -16.09 13.57 -5.85
C LYS A 99 -16.66 13.37 -7.27
N SER A 100 -16.84 12.12 -7.73
CA SER A 100 -17.20 11.82 -9.13
C SER A 100 -18.66 11.36 -9.36
N ARG A 101 -19.50 11.29 -8.31
CA ARG A 101 -20.91 10.85 -8.38
C ARG A 101 -21.14 9.46 -9.00
N LEU A 102 -20.09 8.65 -9.15
CA LEU A 102 -20.19 7.26 -9.60
C LEU A 102 -20.31 6.34 -8.39
N TYR A 103 -21.46 5.69 -8.25
CA TYR A 103 -21.80 4.82 -7.12
C TYR A 103 -21.31 3.38 -7.36
N PHE A 104 -20.01 3.14 -7.19
CA PHE A 104 -19.52 1.77 -6.97
C PHE A 104 -19.29 1.59 -5.47
N GLN A 105 -20.12 0.78 -4.82
CA GLN A 105 -19.96 0.46 -3.40
C GLN A 105 -19.01 -0.72 -3.27
N PHE A 106 -17.74 -0.43 -2.98
CA PHE A 106 -16.77 -1.48 -2.67
C PHE A 106 -16.90 -1.87 -1.19
N ASN A 107 -16.98 -3.17 -0.92
CA ASN A 107 -17.12 -3.68 0.44
C ASN A 107 -15.76 -3.94 1.09
N HIS A 108 -15.65 -3.64 2.37
CA HIS A 108 -14.51 -4.07 3.18
C HIS A 108 -14.50 -5.59 3.31
N LEU A 109 -13.30 -6.18 3.25
CA LEU A 109 -13.08 -7.61 3.43
C LEU A 109 -12.60 -7.87 4.86
N LYS A 110 -13.07 -9.00 5.41
CA LYS A 110 -12.57 -9.57 6.66
C LYS A 110 -11.78 -10.85 6.37
N PRO A 111 -10.72 -11.16 7.13
CA PRO A 111 -10.03 -12.44 7.08
C PRO A 111 -10.99 -13.60 7.33
N LEU A 112 -10.77 -14.72 6.65
CA LEU A 112 -11.51 -15.97 6.83
C LEU A 112 -10.98 -16.76 8.05
N PHE A 113 -9.71 -16.61 8.40
CA PHE A 113 -9.07 -17.38 9.48
C PHE A 113 -8.98 -16.63 10.82
N ILE A 114 -9.55 -15.42 10.91
CA ILE A 114 -9.50 -14.56 12.11
C ILE A 114 -10.91 -13.98 12.37
N ASP A 115 -11.64 -14.61 13.28
CA ASP A 115 -13.02 -14.22 13.62
C ASP A 115 -13.10 -12.83 14.28
N ASP A 116 -12.11 -12.47 15.11
CA ASP A 116 -12.05 -11.19 15.84
C ASP A 116 -11.20 -10.12 15.11
N TYR A 117 -11.23 -10.10 13.78
CA TYR A 117 -10.49 -9.10 13.02
C TYR A 117 -11.17 -7.72 13.06
N SER A 118 -10.52 -6.78 13.76
CA SER A 118 -10.86 -5.36 13.75
C SER A 118 -9.83 -4.56 12.95
N CYS A 119 -10.27 -3.83 11.92
CA CYS A 119 -9.43 -2.88 11.20
C CYS A 119 -10.05 -1.48 11.28
N ARG A 120 -9.20 -0.46 11.45
CA ARG A 120 -9.60 0.94 11.44
C ARG A 120 -8.56 1.75 10.68
N ILE A 121 -9.01 2.54 9.71
CA ILE A 121 -8.17 3.55 9.07
C ILE A 121 -8.20 4.79 9.97
N ILE A 122 -7.03 5.27 10.33
CA ILE A 122 -6.86 6.39 11.27
C ILE A 122 -6.01 7.47 10.61
N ASP A 123 -6.47 8.71 10.74
CA ASP A 123 -5.71 9.88 10.35
C ASP A 123 -4.71 10.27 11.45
N GLY A 124 -3.59 10.85 11.05
CA GLY A 124 -2.54 11.22 11.99
C GLY A 124 -1.53 12.22 11.45
N VAL A 125 -0.77 12.78 12.39
CA VAL A 125 0.34 13.68 12.10
C VAL A 125 1.64 12.88 12.07
N VAL A 126 2.46 13.12 11.05
CA VAL A 126 3.75 12.44 10.89
C VAL A 126 4.88 13.42 11.12
N ILE A 127 5.79 13.08 12.03
CA ILE A 127 7.08 13.75 12.19
C ILE A 127 8.15 12.86 11.59
N LYS A 128 8.81 13.36 10.54
CA LYS A 128 9.95 12.69 9.89
C LYS A 128 11.27 13.35 10.30
N PHE A 129 12.32 12.53 10.34
CA PHE A 129 13.71 12.93 10.51
C PHE A 129 14.53 12.48 9.30
N ASP A 130 15.48 13.32 8.87
CA ASP A 130 16.33 13.02 7.73
C ASP A 130 17.35 11.92 8.06
N ASP A 131 17.88 11.97 9.29
CA ASP A 131 18.86 11.01 9.81
C ASP A 131 18.21 9.88 10.61
N SER A 132 18.96 8.78 10.75
CA SER A 132 18.55 7.69 11.64
C SER A 132 18.59 8.18 13.08
N VAL A 133 17.41 8.19 13.70
CA VAL A 133 17.20 8.68 15.06
C VAL A 133 16.93 7.53 16.01
N TYR A 134 17.47 7.62 17.23
CA TYR A 134 17.07 6.79 18.35
C TYR A 134 16.12 7.60 19.23
N LEU A 135 14.90 7.10 19.45
CA LEU A 135 13.95 7.75 20.33
C LEU A 135 14.47 7.71 21.77
N GLU A 136 14.53 8.86 22.42
CA GLU A 136 14.87 8.99 23.84
C GLU A 136 13.60 9.19 24.66
N SER A 137 12.76 10.14 24.29
CA SER A 137 11.48 10.37 24.96
C SER A 137 10.45 11.07 24.06
N VAL A 138 9.17 10.84 24.38
CA VAL A 138 8.03 11.53 23.79
C VAL A 138 7.18 12.06 24.93
N LYS A 139 6.88 13.36 24.92
CA LYS A 139 5.98 14.02 25.86
C LYS A 139 4.85 14.70 25.11
N ALA A 140 3.67 14.68 25.70
CA ALA A 140 2.50 15.37 25.17
C ALA A 140 1.97 16.34 26.23
N PHE A 141 1.49 17.50 25.79
CA PHE A 141 0.98 18.55 26.67
C PHE A 141 -0.37 19.05 26.17
N ASN A 142 -1.20 19.52 27.09
CA ASN A 142 -2.45 20.19 26.77
C ASN A 142 -2.30 21.72 26.78
N TYR A 143 -3.40 22.42 26.50
CA TYR A 143 -3.48 23.89 26.51
C TYR A 143 -3.11 24.57 27.82
N GLN A 144 -3.01 23.82 28.93
CA GLN A 144 -2.60 24.30 30.24
C GLN A 144 -1.15 23.94 30.58
N ASP A 145 -0.38 23.45 29.61
CA ASP A 145 0.99 22.93 29.77
C ASP A 145 1.12 21.74 30.73
N ASN A 146 0.01 21.04 31.02
CA ASN A 146 0.05 19.82 31.81
C ASN A 146 0.49 18.64 30.93
N GLU A 147 1.47 17.87 31.41
CA GLU A 147 1.94 16.67 30.72
C GLU A 147 0.87 15.56 30.74
N ILE A 148 0.56 15.04 29.56
CA ILE A 148 -0.38 13.95 29.34
C ILE A 148 0.39 12.69 28.98
N SER A 149 0.16 11.62 29.75
CA SER A 149 0.75 10.32 29.45
C SER A 149 0.22 9.76 28.13
N ILE A 150 1.17 9.50 27.23
CA ILE A 150 0.98 8.76 25.98
C ILE A 150 1.94 7.56 25.95
N LYS A 151 1.59 6.57 25.14
CA LYS A 151 2.19 5.23 25.05
C LYS A 151 2.34 4.84 23.58
N GLU A 152 3.49 4.28 23.26
CA GLU A 152 3.77 3.67 21.96
C GLU A 152 2.79 2.52 21.67
N ASP A 153 2.50 2.29 20.39
CA ASP A 153 1.57 1.29 19.85
C ASP A 153 0.08 1.47 20.23
N ILE A 154 -0.23 2.47 21.06
CA ILE A 154 -1.60 2.87 21.39
C ILE A 154 -1.89 4.26 20.83
N TYR A 155 -1.03 5.22 21.19
CA TYR A 155 -1.28 6.65 20.92
C TYR A 155 -0.38 7.20 19.82
N TYR A 156 0.80 6.61 19.66
CA TYR A 156 1.72 6.91 18.57
C TYR A 156 2.47 5.65 18.15
N PHE A 157 2.95 5.63 16.92
CA PHE A 157 3.71 4.52 16.36
C PHE A 157 5.08 5.00 15.89
N THR A 158 6.11 4.19 16.14
CA THR A 158 7.46 4.45 15.63
C THR A 158 7.75 3.59 14.40
N LYS A 159 8.14 4.22 13.31
CA LYS A 159 8.51 3.52 12.08
C LYS A 159 10.02 3.62 11.87
N LYS A 160 10.76 2.70 12.49
CA LYS A 160 12.24 2.68 12.48
C LYS A 160 12.85 2.77 11.08
N LEU A 161 12.26 2.08 10.09
CA LEU A 161 12.74 2.09 8.70
C LEU A 161 12.52 3.44 8.00
N ASP A 162 11.48 4.16 8.40
CA ASP A 162 10.99 5.38 7.74
C ASP A 162 11.29 6.62 8.59
N LYS A 163 12.14 6.47 9.61
CA LYS A 163 12.65 7.51 10.52
C LYS A 163 11.55 8.47 11.00
N SER A 164 10.38 7.92 11.31
CA SER A 164 9.18 8.72 11.54
C SER A 164 8.35 8.24 12.72
N PHE A 165 7.65 9.23 13.27
CA PHE A 165 6.70 9.07 14.36
C PHE A 165 5.33 9.47 13.84
N PHE A 166 4.35 8.58 14.01
CA PHE A 166 2.96 8.82 13.63
C PHE A 166 2.13 8.98 14.89
N PHE A 167 1.40 10.10 15.00
CA PHE A 167 0.49 10.37 16.11
C PHE A 167 -0.95 10.38 15.61
N VAL A 168 -1.83 9.63 16.26
CA VAL A 168 -3.23 9.49 15.83
C VAL A 168 -4.01 10.76 16.17
N THR A 169 -4.57 11.44 15.17
CA THR A 169 -5.23 12.75 15.35
C THR A 169 -6.40 12.68 16.32
N GLU A 170 -7.20 11.63 16.26
CA GLU A 170 -8.33 11.46 17.19
C GLU A 170 -7.89 11.39 18.64
N ILE A 171 -6.74 10.76 18.91
CA ILE A 171 -6.21 10.65 20.27
C ILE A 171 -5.74 12.01 20.76
N LEU A 172 -5.08 12.78 19.89
CA LEU A 172 -4.64 14.13 20.22
C LEU A 172 -5.85 14.99 20.60
N ASN A 173 -6.92 14.92 19.80
CA ASN A 173 -8.17 15.63 20.07
C ASN A 173 -8.86 15.16 21.35
N LEU A 174 -9.05 13.83 21.52
CA LEU A 174 -9.73 13.25 22.69
C LEU A 174 -9.03 13.59 24.01
N LYS A 175 -7.70 13.69 24.00
CA LYS A 175 -6.90 14.03 25.17
C LYS A 175 -6.63 15.53 25.30
N ASN A 176 -7.15 16.37 24.40
CA ASN A 176 -6.86 17.81 24.33
C ASN A 176 -5.34 18.12 24.30
N ILE A 177 -4.57 17.29 23.57
CA ILE A 177 -3.13 17.48 23.38
C ILE A 177 -2.94 18.52 22.28
N ASN A 178 -2.19 19.59 22.59
CA ASN A 178 -1.89 20.68 21.65
C ASN A 178 -0.38 20.80 21.35
N ARG A 179 0.49 20.17 22.15
CA ARG A 179 1.93 20.17 21.96
C ARG A 179 2.52 18.79 22.17
N ILE A 180 3.41 18.38 21.27
CA ILE A 180 4.19 17.15 21.38
C ILE A 180 5.66 17.51 21.33
N GLU A 181 6.42 17.02 22.30
CA GLU A 181 7.87 17.14 22.37
C GLU A 181 8.49 15.77 22.14
N ILE A 182 9.38 15.68 21.15
CA ILE A 182 10.12 14.47 20.86
C ILE A 182 11.61 14.75 21.05
N SER A 183 12.23 14.00 21.93
CA SER A 183 13.68 13.99 22.10
C SER A 183 14.26 12.74 21.43
N VAL A 184 15.24 12.96 20.56
CA VAL A 184 15.95 11.90 19.85
C VAL A 184 17.45 12.08 19.93
N HIS A 185 18.17 10.96 19.86
CA HIS A 185 19.61 10.95 19.65
C HIS A 185 19.96 10.72 18.17
N ILE A 186 20.86 11.56 17.66
CA ILE A 186 21.48 11.41 16.35
C ILE A 186 22.99 11.24 16.54
N CYS A 187 23.55 10.21 15.91
CA CYS A 187 25.00 10.03 15.85
C CYS A 187 25.50 10.51 14.49
N VAL A 188 26.20 11.65 14.48
CA VAL A 188 26.84 12.21 13.28
C VAL A 188 28.32 12.40 13.59
N PHE A 189 29.21 11.95 12.71
CA PHE A 189 30.66 12.04 12.90
C PHE A 189 31.17 11.47 14.25
N LYS A 190 30.56 10.38 14.73
CA LYS A 190 30.84 9.77 16.05
C LYS A 190 30.59 10.69 17.26
N LYS A 191 29.84 11.77 17.08
CA LYS A 191 29.34 12.63 18.16
C LYS A 191 27.83 12.44 18.29
N ASN A 192 27.38 12.31 19.54
CA ASN A 192 25.97 12.20 19.85
C ASN A 192 25.39 13.60 20.02
N PHE A 193 24.30 13.88 19.30
CA PHE A 193 23.51 15.09 19.42
C PHE A 193 22.14 14.71 19.94
N GLN A 194 21.63 15.47 20.91
CA GLN A 194 20.23 15.40 21.31
C GLN A 194 19.48 16.45 20.51
N ILE A 195 18.43 16.04 19.81
CA ILE A 195 17.56 16.93 19.07
C ILE A 195 16.18 16.89 19.71
N MET A 196 15.66 18.07 20.03
CA MET A 196 14.30 18.26 20.50
C MET A 196 13.47 18.84 19.37
N LYS A 197 12.38 18.18 19.02
CA LYS A 197 11.42 18.67 18.02
C LYS A 197 10.08 18.90 18.69
N ILE A 198 9.54 20.10 18.53
CA ILE A 198 8.26 20.53 19.09
C ILE A 198 7.26 20.64 17.95
N LEU A 199 6.11 19.98 18.11
CA LEU A 199 4.98 20.08 17.19
C LEU A 199 3.80 20.71 17.93
N TYR A 200 3.18 21.71 17.31
CA TYR A 200 1.88 22.25 17.72
C TYR A 200 0.79 21.64 16.84
N VAL A 201 -0.25 21.12 17.47
CA VAL A 201 -1.36 20.37 16.85
C VAL A 201 -2.59 21.25 16.71
#